data_AF-N6SY79-F1
#
_entry.id   AF-N6SY79-F1
#
_cell.length_a   1.000
_cell.length_b   1.000
_cell.length_c   1.000
_cell.angle_alpha   90.00
_cell.angle_beta   90.00
_cell.angle_gamma   90.00
#
_symmetry.space_group_name_H-M   'P 1'
#
loop_
_entity.id
_entity.type
_entity.pdbx_description
1 polymer ?
#
loop_
_entity_poly.entity_id
_entity_poly.type
_entity_poly.pdbx_seq_one_letter_code
_entity_poly.pdbx_strand_id
1 'polypeptide(L)'
;MAIRAAGEHKQRITINIAIDGLRLRDEKTGDCLYHHPVHKISFIAQDMIDSRAFGYIFGSPDTGRRFFGIKTDKAASQVKCREIDM
;
A
#
# COMPACT_ATOMS: atom_id res chain seq x y z
N MET A 1 9.26 1.98 -18.51
CA MET A 1 9.50 3.33 -17.96
C MET A 1 8.83 3.42 -16.59
N ALA A 2 9.59 3.19 -15.52
CA ALA A 2 9.09 3.38 -14.16
C ALA A 2 9.19 4.87 -13.85
N ILE A 3 8.05 5.54 -13.68
CA ILE A 3 8.00 6.96 -13.33
C ILE A 3 8.55 7.08 -11.91
N ARG A 4 9.86 7.29 -11.81
CA ARG A 4 10.50 7.88 -10.64
C ARG A 4 10.33 9.39 -10.81
N ALA A 5 9.28 9.95 -10.22
CA ALA A 5 9.23 11.39 -9.99
C ALA A 5 10.31 11.71 -8.94
N ALA A 6 11.44 12.19 -9.45
CA ALA A 6 12.54 12.73 -8.67
C ALA A 6 12.06 14.00 -7.96
N GLY A 7 12.25 14.06 -6.64
CA GLY A 7 12.23 15.33 -5.89
C GLY A 7 10.99 15.65 -5.05
N GLU A 8 9.87 14.94 -5.19
CA GLU A 8 8.77 15.11 -4.23
C GLU A 8 9.05 14.33 -2.95
N HIS A 9 8.95 15.01 -1.81
CA HIS A 9 8.87 14.34 -0.52
C HIS A 9 7.81 13.24 -0.62
N LYS A 10 8.20 11.98 -0.35
CA LYS A 10 7.26 10.85 -0.36
C LYS A 10 6.04 11.25 0.46
N GLN A 11 4.86 11.28 -0.17
CA GLN A 11 3.63 11.66 0.51
C GLN A 11 3.41 10.74 1.71
N ARG A 12 3.27 11.34 2.89
CA ARG A 12 2.96 10.56 4.10
C ARG A 12 1.51 10.10 4.01
N ILE A 13 1.37 8.78 4.00
CA ILE A 13 0.08 8.11 3.86
C ILE A 13 -0.11 7.12 5.01
N THR A 14 -1.34 7.01 5.48
CA THR A 14 -1.77 5.95 6.38
C THR A 14 -2.44 4.86 5.57
N ILE A 15 -2.01 3.61 5.78
CA ILE A 15 -2.56 2.45 5.09
C ILE A 15 -3.55 1.79 6.04
N ASN A 16 -4.79 1.65 5.59
CA ASN A 16 -5.82 0.92 6.29
C ASN A 16 -6.13 -0.36 5.52
N ILE A 17 -5.84 -1.50 6.15
CA ILE A 17 -6.10 -2.82 5.58
C ILE A 17 -7.42 -3.33 6.18
N ALA A 18 -8.35 -3.72 5.32
CA ALA A 18 -9.64 -4.26 5.70
C ALA A 18 -10.03 -5.40 4.75
N ILE A 19 -11.10 -6.13 5.09
CA ILE A 19 -11.57 -7.28 4.32
C ILE A 19 -12.00 -6.87 2.90
N ASP A 20 -12.53 -5.66 2.74
CA ASP A 20 -12.93 -5.11 1.44
C ASP A 20 -11.72 -4.70 0.57
N GLY A 21 -10.57 -4.42 1.19
CA GLY A 21 -9.32 -4.14 0.49
C GLY A 21 -8.37 -3.22 1.25
N LEU A 22 -7.53 -2.54 0.48
CA LEU A 22 -6.50 -1.63 0.97
C LEU A 22 -6.87 -0.18 0.66
N ARG A 23 -6.89 0.65 1.69
CA ARG A 23 -7.19 2.08 1.60
C ARG A 23 -5.96 2.90 1.97
N LEU A 24 -5.57 3.82 1.09
CA LEU A 24 -4.52 4.78 1.34
C LEU A 24 -5.17 6.10 1.73
N ARG A 25 -4.84 6.61 2.92
CA ARG A 25 -5.30 7.88 3.43
C ARG A 25 -4.16 8.87 3.53
N ASP A 26 -4.42 10.15 3.30
CA ASP A 26 -3.45 11.19 3.57
C ASP A 26 -3.22 11.31 5.09
N GLU A 27 -1.96 11.41 5.53
CA GLU A 27 -1.66 11.52 6.97
C GLU A 27 -2.06 12.90 7.55
N LYS A 28 -2.03 13.96 6.73
CA LYS A 28 -2.32 15.32 7.19
C LYS A 28 -3.83 15.59 7.24
N THR A 29 -4.56 15.19 6.20
CA THR A 29 -6.00 15.47 6.11
C THR A 29 -6.89 14.31 6.56
N GLY A 30 -6.36 13.07 6.54
CA GLY A 30 -7.14 11.86 6.80
C GLY A 30 -8.01 11.40 5.62
N ASP A 31 -7.96 12.11 4.49
CA ASP A 31 -8.78 11.82 3.31
C ASP A 31 -8.36 10.51 2.65
N CYS A 32 -9.34 9.76 2.16
CA CYS A 32 -9.09 8.55 1.37
C CYS A 32 -8.63 8.93 -0.04
N LEU A 33 -7.33 8.81 -0.30
CA LEU A 33 -6.72 9.08 -1.59
C LEU A 33 -6.95 7.94 -2.58
N TYR A 34 -6.76 6.69 -2.13
CA TYR A 34 -6.88 5.52 -2.99
C TYR A 34 -7.63 4.39 -2.30
N HIS A 35 -8.48 3.73 -3.07
CA HIS A 35 -9.18 2.52 -2.66
C HIS A 35 -8.84 1.38 -3.62
N HIS A 36 -8.13 0.37 -3.12
CA HIS A 36 -7.72 -0.81 -3.86
C HIS A 36 -8.50 -2.03 -3.34
N PRO A 37 -9.57 -2.45 -4.04
CA PRO A 37 -10.34 -3.62 -3.63
C PRO A 37 -9.48 -4.88 -3.60
N VAL A 38 -9.72 -5.76 -2.62
CA VAL A 38 -8.91 -6.99 -2.44
C VAL A 38 -8.87 -7.86 -3.70
N HIS A 39 -10.00 -7.96 -4.42
CA HIS A 39 -10.12 -8.76 -5.65
C HIS A 39 -9.26 -8.26 -6.82
N LYS A 40 -8.72 -7.04 -6.73
CA LYS A 40 -7.80 -6.46 -7.73
C LYS A 40 -6.34 -6.50 -7.31
N ILE A 41 -6.06 -6.96 -6.09
CA ILE A 41 -4.70 -7.15 -5.59
C ILE A 41 -4.31 -8.59 -5.87
N SER A 42 -3.38 -8.79 -6.80
CA SER A 42 -2.99 -10.14 -7.23
C SER A 42 -1.80 -10.69 -6.45
N PHE A 43 -0.94 -9.83 -5.91
CA PHE A 43 0.28 -10.26 -5.25
C PHE A 43 0.76 -9.23 -4.24
N ILE A 44 1.35 -9.69 -3.14
CA ILE A 44 2.00 -8.86 -2.13
C ILE A 44 3.40 -9.44 -1.92
N ALA A 45 4.41 -8.59 -2.03
CA ALA A 45 5.81 -8.90 -1.83
C ALA A 45 6.32 -8.09 -0.65
N GLN A 46 6.89 -8.75 0.35
CA GLN A 46 7.66 -8.06 1.38
C GLN A 46 9.13 -7.99 0.95
N ASP A 47 9.81 -6.90 1.26
CA ASP A 47 11.26 -6.81 1.04
C ASP A 47 11.97 -7.65 2.12
N MET A 48 12.83 -8.57 1.67
CA MET A 48 13.58 -9.49 2.55
C MET A 48 14.72 -8.79 3.28
N ILE A 49 15.16 -7.62 2.80
CA ILE A 49 16.27 -6.84 3.35
C ILE A 49 15.74 -5.69 4.21
N ASP A 50 14.70 -4.98 3.75
CA ASP A 50 14.06 -3.90 4.50
C ASP A 50 12.67 -4.34 4.99
N SER A 51 12.57 -4.79 6.24
CA SER A 51 11.29 -5.19 6.85
C SER A 51 10.26 -4.06 6.92
N ARG A 52 10.63 -2.83 6.59
CA ARG A 52 9.77 -1.65 6.48
C ARG A 52 9.39 -1.33 5.03
N ALA A 53 9.70 -2.21 4.09
CA ALA A 53 9.29 -2.06 2.72
C ALA A 53 8.47 -3.29 2.29
N PHE A 54 7.37 -3.02 1.62
CA PHE A 54 6.59 -4.04 0.96
C PHE A 54 5.97 -3.42 -0.29
N GLY A 55 5.67 -4.26 -1.28
CA GLY A 55 4.94 -3.85 -2.46
C GLY A 55 3.79 -4.78 -2.75
N TYR A 56 2.83 -4.29 -3.52
CA TYR A 56 1.73 -5.10 -4.01
C TYR A 56 1.45 -4.80 -5.47
N ILE A 57 0.94 -5.80 -6.17
CA ILE A 57 0.52 -5.68 -7.55
C ILE A 57 -0.98 -5.45 -7.56
N PHE A 58 -1.38 -4.31 -8.11
CA PHE A 58 -2.77 -3.93 -8.30
C PHE A 58 -3.06 -3.76 -9.78
N GLY A 59 -4.17 -4.34 -10.24
CA GLY A 59 -4.64 -4.18 -11.61
C GLY A 59 -5.46 -5.36 -12.08
N SER A 60 -6.03 -5.21 -13.25
CA SER A 60 -6.80 -6.25 -13.93
C SER A 60 -5.99 -6.75 -15.13
N PRO A 61 -6.20 -8.01 -15.56
CA PRO A 61 -5.56 -8.51 -16.77
C PRO A 61 -5.87 -7.64 -18.00
N ASP A 62 -7.05 -7.01 -18.03
CA ASP A 62 -7.52 -6.19 -19.16
C ASP A 62 -6.88 -4.78 -19.20
N THR A 63 -6.62 -4.18 -18.04
CA THR A 63 -6.11 -2.79 -17.93
C THR A 63 -4.60 -2.73 -17.64
N GLY A 64 -3.95 -3.88 -17.50
CA GLY A 64 -2.57 -4.01 -17.09
C GLY A 64 -2.37 -4.02 -15.57
N ARG A 65 -1.25 -4.60 -15.14
CA ARG A 65 -0.84 -4.72 -13.75
C ARG A 65 0.14 -3.61 -13.40
N ARG A 66 -0.10 -2.92 -12.27
CA ARG A 66 0.80 -1.90 -11.73
C ARG A 66 1.38 -2.38 -10.41
N PHE A 67 2.66 -2.16 -10.22
CA PHE A 67 3.35 -2.43 -8.96
C PHE A 67 3.37 -1.17 -8.11
N PHE A 68 2.92 -1.30 -6.86
CA PHE A 68 2.96 -0.26 -5.85
C PHE A 68 3.96 -0.65 -4.78
N GLY A 69 5.06 0.10 -4.68
CA GLY A 69 6.04 -0.06 -3.60
C GLY A 69 5.77 0.92 -2.48
N ILE A 70 5.59 0.42 -1.27
CA ILE A 70 5.36 1.21 -0.07
C ILE A 70 6.56 1.06 0.87
N LYS A 71 7.03 2.21 1.38
CA LYS A 71 8.03 2.27 2.43
C LYS A 71 7.38 2.83 3.69
N THR A 72 7.32 2.04 4.75
CA THR A 72 6.80 2.43 6.06
C THR A 72 7.94 2.93 6.96
N ASP A 73 7.60 3.73 7.97
CA ASP A 73 8.57 4.23 8.94
C ASP A 73 8.91 3.16 10.00
N LYS A 74 7.91 2.35 10.36
CA LYS A 74 8.00 1.17 11.24
C LYS A 74 7.96 -0.12 10.41
N ALA A 75 8.36 -1.26 11.00
CA ALA A 75 8.29 -2.56 10.33
C ALA A 75 6.90 -2.78 9.73
N ALA A 76 6.83 -3.26 8.49
CA ALA A 76 5.58 -3.52 7.78
C ALA A 76 4.70 -4.56 8.50
N SER A 77 5.31 -5.42 9.32
CA SER A 77 4.61 -6.32 10.24
C SER A 77 3.80 -5.61 11.33
N GLN A 78 4.09 -4.33 11.60
CA GLN A 78 3.36 -3.47 12.53
C GLN A 78 2.33 -2.55 11.83
N VAL A 79 2.05 -2.75 10.54
CA VAL A 79 0.82 -2.18 9.97
C VAL A 79 -0.31 -2.85 10.75
N LYS A 80 -0.81 -2.15 11.78
CA LYS A 80 -1.84 -2.64 12.69
C LYS A 80 -3.05 -3.04 11.85
N CYS A 81 -3.13 -4.31 11.49
CA CYS A 81 -4.37 -5.03 11.64
C CYS A 81 -4.76 -4.76 13.08
N ARG A 82 -5.65 -3.77 13.30
CA ARG A 82 -6.43 -3.76 14.53
C ARG A 82 -6.97 -5.17 14.61
N GLU A 83 -6.54 -5.88 15.63
CA GLU A 83 -7.12 -7.13 16.09
C GLU A 83 -8.63 -6.99 15.86
N ILE A 84 -9.15 -7.77 14.92
CA ILE A 84 -10.59 -7.96 14.83
C ILE A 84 -10.84 -8.89 16.02
N ASP A 85 -10.98 -8.30 17.21
CA ASP A 85 -11.63 -8.97 18.32
C ASP A 85 -13.03 -9.31 17.81
N MET A 86 -13.25 -10.62 17.66
CA MET A 86 -14.49 -11.23 17.20
C MET A 86 -15.46 -11.35 18.37
#